data_AF-A0A2S5IXX8-F1
#
_entry.id   AF-A0A2S5IXX8-F1
#
_cell.length_a   1.000
_cell.length_b   1.000
_cell.length_c   1.000
_cell.angle_alpha   90.00
_cell.angle_beta   90.00
_cell.angle_gamma   90.00
#
_symmetry.space_group_name_H-M   'P 1'
#
loop_
_entity.id
_entity.type
_entity.pdbx_description
1 polymer ?
#
loop_
_entity_poly.entity_id
_entity_poly.type
_entity_poly.pdbx_seq_one_letter_code
_entity_poly.pdbx_strand_id
1 'polypeptide(L)' 'MRLSDFWRLMDDEFGERYSRTLARDLVVDGLGDRTASEALGAGTDPKTVWEAVCRAQDVPVSRWLGRDVTPR' A
#
# COMPACT_ATOMS: atom_id res chain seq x y z
N MET A 1 0.51 -10.28 -3.91
CA MET A 1 0.66 -9.36 -5.08
C MET A 1 2.14 -9.12 -5.31
N ARG A 2 2.58 -8.62 -6.47
CA ARG A 2 3.98 -8.19 -6.62
C ARG A 2 4.20 -6.82 -6.00
N LEU A 3 5.45 -6.50 -5.67
CA LEU A 3 5.81 -5.17 -5.15
C LEU A 3 5.46 -4.04 -6.15
N SER A 4 5.57 -4.30 -7.45
CA SER A 4 5.13 -3.38 -8.50
C SER A 4 3.62 -3.09 -8.43
N ASP A 5 2.81 -4.11 -8.12
CA ASP A 5 1.36 -3.95 -8.01
C ASP A 5 1.01 -3.11 -6.77
N PHE A 6 1.69 -3.33 -5.65
CA PHE A 6 1.56 -2.50 -4.45
C PHE A 6 1.78 -1.02 -4.76
N TRP A 7 2.88 -0.71 -5.45
CA TRP A 7 3.20 0.68 -5.80
C TRP A 7 2.19 1.27 -6.76
N ARG A 8 1.72 0.50 -7.75
CA ARG A 8 0.64 0.95 -8.64
C ARG A 8 -0.62 1.32 -7.85
N LEU A 9 -1.03 0.50 -6.89
CA LEU A 9 -2.22 0.77 -6.07
C LEU A 9 -2.03 1.99 -5.17
N MET A 10 -0.85 2.14 -4.57
CA MET A 10 -0.50 3.32 -3.78
C MET A 10 -0.47 4.59 -4.64
N ASP A 11 0.08 4.52 -5.85
CA ASP A 11 0.15 5.64 -6.79
C ASP A 11 -1.25 5.99 -7.32
N ASP A 12 -2.11 5.00 -7.56
CA ASP A 12 -3.50 5.19 -8.01
C ASP A 12 -4.39 5.86 -6.94
N GLU A 13 -4.23 5.49 -5.65
CA GLU A 13 -5.07 6.02 -4.55
C GLU A 13 -4.52 7.34 -4.01
N PHE A 14 -3.21 7.45 -3.84
CA PHE A 14 -2.57 8.57 -3.14
C PHE A 14 -1.78 9.51 -4.06
N GLY A 15 -1.48 9.08 -5.28
CA GLY A 15 -0.65 9.81 -6.24
C GLY A 15 0.84 9.48 -6.10
N GLU A 16 1.54 9.40 -7.24
CA GLU A 16 2.94 8.94 -7.37
C GLU A 16 3.94 9.64 -6.42
N ARG A 17 3.75 10.94 -6.15
CA ARG A 17 4.65 11.69 -5.26
C ARG A 17 4.32 11.45 -3.78
N TYR A 18 3.03 11.39 -3.44
CA TYR A 18 2.62 11.29 -2.04
C TYR A 18 2.68 9.84 -1.54
N SER A 19 2.44 8.86 -2.40
CA SER A 19 2.55 7.44 -2.10
C SER A 19 3.89 7.04 -1.49
N ARG A 20 5.00 7.59 -2.01
CA ARG A 20 6.36 7.30 -1.53
C ARG A 20 6.62 7.88 -0.15
N THR A 21 6.15 9.10 0.08
CA THR A 21 6.21 9.76 1.39
C THR A 21 5.36 8.99 2.40
N LEU A 22 4.12 8.67 2.05
CA LEU A 22 3.22 7.90 2.89
C LEU A 22 3.82 6.54 3.26
N ALA A 23 4.37 5.81 2.28
CA ALA A 23 4.96 4.51 2.54
C ALA A 23 6.19 4.57 3.47
N ARG A 24 6.90 5.69 3.54
CA ARG A 24 8.08 5.87 4.39
C ARG A 24 7.74 6.44 5.76
N ASP A 25 6.73 7.30 5.83
CA ASP A 25 6.50 8.14 7.02
C ASP A 25 5.25 7.71 7.81
N LEU A 26 4.29 6.99 7.20
CA LEU A 26 3.12 6.45 7.91
C LEU A 26 3.50 5.16 8.65
N VAL A 27 3.49 5.23 9.98
CA VAL A 27 3.54 4.03 10.83
C VAL A 27 2.18 3.37 10.87
N VAL A 28 2.13 2.07 10.59
CA VAL A 28 0.89 1.29 10.52
C VAL A 28 0.88 0.25 11.63
N ASP A 29 -0.05 0.39 12.57
CA ASP A 29 -0.25 -0.53 13.70
C ASP A 29 -0.38 -2.00 13.24
N GLY A 30 -1.14 -2.23 12.16
CA GLY A 30 -1.31 -3.55 11.55
C GLY A 30 -0.03 -4.19 10.96
N LEU A 31 1.10 -3.48 10.95
CA LEU A 31 2.42 -3.98 10.54
C LEU A 31 3.39 -4.16 11.71
N GLY A 32 2.89 -4.02 12.94
CA GLY A 32 3.66 -4.08 14.18
C GLY A 32 4.50 -2.82 14.35
N ASP A 33 3.85 -1.66 14.37
CA ASP A 33 4.46 -0.34 14.53
C ASP A 33 5.57 -0.03 13.52
N ARG A 34 5.39 -0.50 12.29
CA ARG A 34 6.31 -0.28 11.17
C ARG A 34 5.66 0.50 10.06
N THR A 35 6.48 1.21 9.32
CA THR A 35 6.09 1.84 8.06
C THR A 35 5.93 0.80 6.96
N ALA A 36 5.19 1.14 5.90
CA ALA A 36 5.04 0.23 4.77
C ALA A 36 6.41 -0.14 4.16
N SER A 37 7.33 0.83 4.07
CA SER A 37 8.68 0.62 3.55
C SER A 37 9.50 -0.33 4.41
N GLU A 38 9.45 -0.19 5.73
CA GLU A 38 10.11 -1.10 6.67
C GLU A 38 9.52 -2.51 6.61
N ALA A 39 8.19 -2.62 6.57
CA ALA A 39 7.52 -3.91 6.48
C ALA A 39 7.88 -4.64 5.17
N LEU A 40 7.88 -3.94 4.04
CA LEU A 40 8.31 -4.48 2.74
C LEU A 40 9.79 -4.89 2.77
N GLY A 41 10.66 -4.05 3.33
CA GLY A 41 12.10 -4.35 3.49
C GLY A 41 12.37 -5.56 4.39
N ALA A 42 11.50 -5.79 5.38
CA ALA A 42 11.55 -6.96 6.26
C ALA A 42 10.98 -8.24 5.61
N GLY A 43 10.52 -8.18 4.35
CA GLY A 43 9.97 -9.33 3.63
C GLY A 43 8.49 -9.60 3.91
N THR A 44 7.75 -8.64 4.47
CA THR A 44 6.30 -8.75 4.65
C THR A 44 5.62 -8.77 3.29
N ASP A 45 4.58 -9.61 3.12
CA ASP A 45 3.86 -9.70 1.85
C ASP A 45 3.26 -8.34 1.46
N PRO A 46 3.49 -7.84 0.23
CA PRO A 46 3.00 -6.52 -0.17
C PRO A 46 1.47 -6.38 -0.13
N LYS A 47 0.72 -7.48 -0.26
CA LYS A 47 -0.74 -7.46 -0.12
C LYS A 47 -1.13 -7.16 1.32
N THR A 48 -0.47 -7.80 2.29
CA THR A 48 -0.68 -7.52 3.72
C THR A 48 -0.35 -6.07 4.05
N VAL A 49 0.77 -5.55 3.52
CA VAL A 49 1.16 -4.15 3.68
C VAL A 49 0.10 -3.21 3.10
N TRP A 50 -0.37 -3.48 1.87
CA TRP A 50 -1.43 -2.69 1.25
C TRP A 50 -2.71 -2.67 2.05
N GLU A 51 -3.22 -3.83 2.47
CA GLU A 51 -4.45 -3.90 3.24
C GLU A 51 -4.32 -3.16 4.59
N ALA A 52 -3.15 -3.22 5.23
CA ALA A 52 -2.89 -2.49 6.46
C ALA A 52 -2.88 -0.97 6.24
N VAL A 53 -2.24 -0.49 5.17
CA VAL A 53 -2.28 0.92 4.78
C VAL A 53 -3.70 1.37 4.45
N CYS A 54 -4.46 0.57 3.70
CA CYS A 54 -5.86 0.87 3.40
C CYS A 54 -6.71 1.00 4.66
N ARG A 55 -6.53 0.13 5.65
CA ARG A 55 -7.22 0.23 6.94
C ARG A 55 -6.79 1.48 7.71
N ALA A 56 -5.50 1.78 7.74
CA ALA A 56 -4.97 2.96 8.45
C ALA A 56 -5.40 4.30 7.83
N GLN A 57 -5.61 4.33 6.51
CA GLN A 57 -6.02 5.52 5.76
C GLN A 57 -7.53 5.56 5.47
N ASP A 58 -8.32 4.66 6.06
CA ASP A 58 -9.77 4.53 5.84
C ASP A 58 -10.15 4.43 4.34
N VAL A 59 -9.32 3.76 3.54
CA VAL A 59 -9.58 3.53 2.11
C VAL A 59 -10.75 2.55 1.98
N PRO A 60 -11.80 2.89 1.20
CA PRO A 60 -12.94 2.00 0.99
C PRO A 60 -12.53 0.67 0.36
N VAL A 61 -13.09 -0.45 0.85
CA VAL A 61 -12.79 -1.82 0.35
C VAL A 61 -13.00 -1.96 -1.15
N SER A 62 -13.95 -1.22 -1.73
CA SER A 62 -14.20 -1.18 -3.17
C SER A 62 -13.02 -0.69 -4.02
N ARG A 63 -12.02 -0.03 -3.40
CA ARG A 63 -10.82 0.50 -4.07
C ARG A 63 -9.56 -0.31 -3.79
N TRP A 64 -9.62 -1.33 -2.93
CA TRP A 64 -8.43 -2.09 -2.53
C TRP A 64 -7.81 -2.89 -3.68
N LEU A 65 -8.57 -3.21 -4.72
CA LEU A 65 -8.04 -3.89 -5.90
C LEU A 65 -7.58 -2.90 -6.99
N GLY A 66 -7.68 -1.58 -6.71
CA GLY A 66 -7.50 -0.53 -7.69
C GLY A 66 -8.63 -0.52 -8.71
N ARG A 67 -8.51 0.33 -9.74
CA ARG A 67 -9.38 0.22 -10.92
C ARG A 67 -9.00 -1.07 -11.66
N ASP A 68 -9.98 -1.82 -12.16
CA ASP A 68 -9.74 -2.92 -13.10
C ASP A 68 -9.03 -2.36 -14.34
N VAL A 69 -7.70 -2.44 -14.35
CA VAL A 69 -6.92 -2.17 -15.55
C VAL A 69 -6.89 -3.50 -16.28
N THR A 70 -7.80 -3.68 -17.25
CA THR A 70 -7.77 -4.83 -18.14
C THR A 70 -6.36 -4.95 -18.71
N PRO A 71 -5.61 -6.05 -18.46
CA PRO A 71 -4.31 -6.22 -19.06
C PRO A 71 -4.50 -6.25 -20.58
N ARG A 72 -3.86 -5.32 -21.28
CA ARG A 72 -3.87 -5.25 -22.75
C ARG A 72 -2.84 -6.21 -23.33
#